data_AF-A0A940ZKW2-F1
#
_entry.id   AF-A0A940ZKW2-F1
#
_cell.length_a   1.000
_cell.length_b   1.000
_cell.length_c   1.000
_cell.angle_alpha   90.00
_cell.angle_beta   90.00
_cell.angle_gamma   90.00
#
_symmetry.space_group_name_H-M   'P 1'
#
loop_
_entity.id
_entity.type
_entity.pdbx_description
1 polymer ?
#
loop_
_entity_poly.entity_id
_entity_poly.type
_entity_poly.pdbx_seq_one_letter_code
_entity_poly.pdbx_strand_id
1 'polypeptide(L)' 'MKVAIIGGAGCVGSCTAYRLAQDGFVSEIVLVDPRRTVAEAHALDIDQAMVSASDRI' A
#
# COMPACT_ATOMS: atom_id res chain seq x y z
N MET A 1 -12.60 -6.13 -0.67
CA MET A 1 -12.91 -4.97 -1.54
C MET A 1 -11.65 -4.53 -2.26
N LYS A 2 -11.71 -4.14 -3.55
CA LYS A 2 -10.57 -3.64 -4.33
C LYS A 2 -10.57 -2.11 -4.40
N VAL A 3 -9.43 -1.49 -4.13
CA VAL A 3 -9.26 -0.03 -4.12
C VAL A 3 -8.06 0.37 -4.98
N ALA A 4 -8.22 1.44 -5.77
CA ALA A 4 -7.12 2.05 -6.53
C ALA A 4 -6.81 3.44 -5.95
N ILE A 5 -5.53 3.74 -5.78
CA ILE A 5 -5.02 5.02 -5.29
C ILE A 5 -4.25 5.71 -6.41
N ILE A 6 -4.77 6.86 -6.86
CA ILE A 6 -4.11 7.70 -7.87
C ILE A 6 -3.12 8.63 -7.17
N GLY A 7 -1.89 8.71 -7.69
CA GLY A 7 -0.78 9.40 -7.03
C GLY A 7 -0.12 8.55 -5.94
N GLY A 8 -0.12 7.22 -6.12
CA GLY A 8 0.35 6.24 -5.13
C GLY A 8 1.83 6.36 -4.76
N ALA A 9 2.65 7.05 -5.55
CA ALA A 9 4.06 7.31 -5.20
C ALA A 9 4.28 8.63 -4.46
N GLY A 10 3.21 9.38 -4.16
CA GLY A 10 3.27 10.58 -3.32
C GLY A 10 3.08 10.26 -1.85
N CYS A 11 3.46 11.18 -0.96
CA CYS A 11 3.35 10.98 0.48
C CYS A 11 1.92 10.67 0.94
N VAL A 12 0.91 11.33 0.36
CA VAL A 12 -0.49 11.10 0.73
C VAL A 12 -0.94 9.72 0.24
N GLY A 13 -0.70 9.41 -1.04
CA GLY A 13 -1.13 8.15 -1.65
C GLY A 13 -0.51 6.92 -0.97
N SER A 14 0.79 6.94 -0.71
CA SER A 14 1.49 5.82 -0.07
C SER A 14 1.09 5.66 1.41
N CYS A 15 0.93 6.75 2.16
CA CYS A 15 0.44 6.68 3.54
C CYS A 15 -1.00 6.16 3.62
N THR A 16 -1.88 6.58 2.71
CA THR A 16 -3.25 6.04 2.62
C THR A 16 -3.22 4.54 2.33
N ALA A 17 -2.38 4.09 1.39
CA ALA A 17 -2.21 2.68 1.07
C ALA A 17 -1.76 1.87 2.30
N TYR A 18 -0.75 2.35 3.01
CA TYR A 18 -0.22 1.69 4.20
C TYR A 18 -1.27 1.60 5.33
N ARG A 19 -2.05 2.65 5.56
CA ARG A 19 -3.10 2.64 6.58
C ARG A 19 -4.24 1.68 6.22
N LEU A 20 -4.65 1.65 4.95
CA LEU A 20 -5.68 0.73 4.47
C LEU A 20 -5.22 -0.73 4.55
N ALA A 21 -3.94 -1.00 4.31
CA ALA A 21 -3.36 -2.34 4.45
C ALA A 21 -3.47 -2.85 5.90
N GLN A 22 -3.30 -1.97 6.90
CA GLN A 22 -3.46 -2.32 8.32
C GLN A 22 -4.92 -2.54 8.76
N ASP A 23 -5.88 -1.87 8.12
CA ASP A 23 -7.29 -1.92 8.53
C ASP A 23 -7.99 -3.26 8.24
N GLY A 24 -7.41 -4.12 7.40
CA GLY A 24 -7.96 -5.44 7.09
C GLY A 24 -9.28 -5.45 6.29
N PHE A 25 -9.87 -4.29 5.99
CA PHE A 25 -11.13 -4.18 5.24
C PHE A 25 -10.97 -4.26 3.71
N VAL A 26 -9.75 -4.05 3.22
CA VAL A 26 -9.43 -4.03 1.79
C VAL A 26 -8.68 -5.30 1.43
N SER A 27 -9.13 -5.99 0.37
CA SER A 27 -8.54 -7.26 -0.08
C SER A 27 -7.47 -7.06 -1.16
N GLU A 28 -7.45 -5.90 -1.82
CA GLU A 28 -6.48 -5.55 -2.84
C GLU A 28 -6.33 -4.02 -2.93
N ILE A 29 -5.09 -3.53 -2.89
CA ILE A 29 -4.74 -2.11 -3.06
C ILE A 29 -3.87 -1.97 -4.31
N VAL A 30 -4.28 -1.10 -5.23
CA VAL A 30 -3.53 -0.82 -6.47
C VAL A 30 -2.99 0.61 -6.44
N LEU A 31 -1.67 0.76 -6.53
CA LEU A 31 -1.01 2.07 -6.65
C LEU A 31 -0.88 2.47 -8.13
N VAL A 32 -1.40 3.64 -8.48
CA VAL A 32 -1.29 4.20 -9.83
C VAL A 32 -0.52 5.52 -9.76
N ASP A 33 0.64 5.58 -10.39
CA ASP A 33 1.48 6.79 -10.44
C ASP A 33 2.39 6.74 -11.70
N PRO A 34 2.69 7.87 -12.35
CA PRO A 34 3.68 7.91 -13.44
C PRO A 34 5.09 7.51 -13.00
N ARG A 35 5.45 7.67 -11.71
CA ARG A 35 6.75 7.25 -11.15
C ARG A 35 6.71 5.79 -10.75
N ARG A 36 6.64 4.90 -11.74
CA ARG A 36 6.47 3.45 -11.58
C ARG A 36 7.40 2.83 -10.52
N THR A 37 8.70 3.08 -10.59
CA THR A 37 9.68 2.51 -9.66
C THR A 37 9.43 2.90 -8.21
N VAL A 38 8.98 4.14 -7.96
CA VAL A 38 8.66 4.61 -6.61
C VAL A 38 7.36 3.98 -6.12
N ALA A 39 6.35 3.85 -6.98
CA ALA A 39 5.11 3.14 -6.64
C ALA A 39 5.37 1.65 -6.33
N GLU A 40 6.21 0.98 -7.13
CA GLU A 40 6.62 -0.41 -6.88
C GLU A 40 7.39 -0.55 -5.57
N ALA A 41 8.31 0.37 -5.27
CA ALA A 41 9.03 0.39 -3.99
C ALA A 41 8.07 0.54 -2.80
N HIS A 42 7.09 1.44 -2.87
CA HIS A 42 6.08 1.56 -1.82
C HIS A 42 5.19 0.32 -1.69
N ALA A 43 4.81 -0.30 -2.80
CA ALA A 43 4.03 -1.53 -2.77
C ALA A 43 4.80 -2.67 -2.06
N LEU A 44 6.09 -2.83 -2.37
CA LEU A 44 6.97 -3.81 -1.73
C LEU A 44 7.15 -3.53 -0.23
N ASP A 45 7.39 -2.26 0.14
CA ASP A 45 7.57 -1.85 1.53
C ASP A 45 6.31 -2.11 2.37
N ILE A 46 5.13 -1.80 1.82
CA ILE A 46 3.84 -2.08 2.46
C ILE A 46 3.63 -3.60 2.62
N ASP A 47 3.89 -4.40 1.58
CA ASP A 47 3.75 -5.86 1.64
C ASP A 47 4.64 -6.47 2.73
N GLN A 48 5.90 -6.04 2.80
CA GLN A 48 6.85 -6.46 3.84
C GLN A 48 6.42 -6.01 5.24
N ALA A 49 5.90 -4.80 5.39
CA ALA A 49 5.39 -4.31 6.67
C ALA A 49 4.19 -5.14 7.17
N MET A 50 3.31 -5.58 6.26
CA MET A 50 2.16 -6.43 6.61
C MET A 50 2.56 -7.84 7.02
N VAL A 51 3.59 -8.43 6.39
CA VAL A 51 4.16 -9.72 6.83
C VAL A 51 4.66 -9.64 8.27
N SER A 52 5.39 -8.56 8.64
CA SER A 52 5.86 -8.38 10.02
C SER A 52 4.74 -8.11 11.02
N ALA A 53 3.61 -7.54 10.59
CA ALA A 53 2.47 -7.28 11.46
C ALA A 53 1.65 -8.54 11.75
N SER A 54 1.63 -9.51 10.82
CA SER A 54 0.90 -10.78 10.98
C SER A 54 1.47 -11.69 12.07
N ASP A 55 2.75 -11.53 12.44
CA ASP A 55 3.40 -12.27 13.54
C ASP A 55 3.00 -11.79 14.95
N ARG A 56 2.11 -10.79 15.07
CA ARG A 56 1.62 -10.26 16.36
C ARG A 56 0.26 -10.82 16.81
N ILE A 57 -0.19 -11.95 16.26
CA ILE A 57 -1.41 -12.67 16.69
C ILE A 57 -1.05 -14.06 17.19
#